data_AF-A0A356MLI1-F1
#
_entry.id   AF-A0A356MLI1-F1
#
_cell.length_a   1.000
_cell.length_b   1.000
_cell.length_c   1.000
_cell.angle_alpha   90.00
_cell.angle_beta   90.00
_cell.angle_gamma   90.00
#
_symmetry.space_group_name_H-M   'P 1'
#
loop_
_entity.id
_entity.type
_entity.pdbx_description
1 polymer ?
#
loop_
_entity_poly.entity_id
_entity_poly.type
_entity_poly.pdbx_seq_one_letter_code
_entity_poly.pdbx_strand_id
1 'polypeptide(L)' 'MENNEILNNLINAYLNNNSVVESNFIPEFIYNVNEKDNIKKVFYSLKENLLTCEEFYFSIAFITDSGLSLLKEIFKELQ' A
#
# COMPACT_ATOMS: atom_id res chain seq x y z
N MET A 1 15.78 8.23 16.65
CA MET A 1 15.86 9.11 15.46
C MET A 1 14.75 8.81 14.44
N GLU A 2 14.18 7.59 14.40
CA GLU A 2 13.03 7.22 13.53
C GLU A 2 11.72 7.99 13.78
N ASN A 3 11.38 8.33 15.03
CA ASN A 3 10.13 9.07 15.34
C ASN A 3 10.01 10.41 14.62
N ASN A 4 11.13 11.00 14.19
CA ASN A 4 11.12 12.27 13.48
C ASN A 4 10.76 12.09 12.01
N GLU A 5 11.10 10.97 11.37
CA GLU A 5 10.85 10.75 9.94
C GLU A 5 9.36 10.60 9.64
N ILE A 6 8.68 9.69 10.35
CA ILE A 6 7.23 9.47 10.19
C ILE A 6 6.45 10.77 10.45
N LEU A 7 6.76 11.46 11.55
CA LEU A 7 6.11 12.72 11.90
C LEU A 7 6.33 13.80 10.84
N ASN A 8 7.55 13.93 10.34
CA ASN A 8 7.88 14.90 9.28
C ASN A 8 7.13 14.58 7.98
N ASN A 9 7.07 13.31 7.58
CA ASN A 9 6.34 12.89 6.38
C ASN A 9 4.83 13.17 6.49
N LEU A 10 4.23 12.93 7.67
CA LEU A 10 2.81 13.25 7.91
C LEU A 10 2.55 14.76 7.90
N ILE A 11 3.41 15.55 8.55
CA ILE A 11 3.31 17.03 8.54
C ILE A 11 3.43 17.55 7.11
N ASN A 12 4.38 17.03 6.33
CA ASN A 12 4.57 17.43 4.94
C ASN A 12 3.35 17.09 4.08
N ALA A 13 2.83 15.86 4.19
CA ALA A 13 1.70 15.39 3.37
C ALA A 13 0.37 16.08 3.70
N TYR A 14 0.10 16.38 4.97
CA TYR A 14 -1.21 16.90 5.40
C TYR A 14 -1.25 18.39 5.69
N LEU A 15 -0.13 19.01 6.07
CA LEU A 15 -0.11 20.42 6.55
C LEU A 15 0.66 21.35 5.62
N ASN A 16 1.82 20.93 5.09
CA ASN A 16 2.75 21.85 4.43
C ASN A 16 2.76 21.75 2.90
N ASN A 17 2.33 20.65 2.29
CA ASN A 17 2.29 20.41 0.83
C ASN A 17 3.58 20.78 0.06
N ASN A 18 4.70 20.92 0.77
CA ASN A 18 5.96 21.44 0.25
C ASN A 18 6.96 20.29 0.10
N SER A 19 7.57 20.25 -1.09
CA SER A 19 8.60 19.32 -1.57
C SER A 19 8.23 17.82 -1.57
N VAL A 20 8.44 17.21 -2.74
CA VAL A 20 8.39 15.76 -2.93
C VAL A 20 9.50 15.15 -2.10
N VAL A 21 9.13 14.50 -0.99
CA VAL A 21 10.02 13.62 -0.23
C VAL A 21 9.73 12.20 -0.74
N GLU A 22 10.75 11.46 -1.18
CA GLU A 22 10.58 10.03 -1.46
C GLU A 22 10.69 9.27 -0.13
N SER A 23 9.57 8.76 0.37
CA SER A 23 9.54 7.94 1.59
C SER A 23 8.35 7.00 1.58
N ASN A 24 8.52 5.81 2.17
CA ASN A 24 7.45 4.81 2.33
C ASN A 24 6.43 5.21 3.41
N PHE A 25 6.69 6.28 4.17
CA PHE A 25 5.80 6.74 5.25
C PHE A 25 4.88 7.88 4.84
N ILE A 26 4.86 8.24 3.55
CA ILE A 26 3.94 9.25 3.02
C ILE A 26 2.63 8.56 2.65
N PRO A 27 1.48 9.07 3.11
CA PRO A 27 0.18 8.51 2.75
C PRO A 27 -0.05 8.64 1.24
N GLU A 28 -0.50 7.55 0.62
CA GLU A 28 -0.80 7.51 -0.80
C GLU A 28 -2.28 7.29 -1.09
N PHE A 29 -2.78 7.96 -2.12
CA PHE A 29 -4.09 7.64 -2.68
C PHE A 29 -3.95 6.49 -3.69
N ILE A 30 -4.44 5.31 -3.32
CA ILE A 30 -4.36 4.07 -4.13
C ILE A 30 -5.70 3.87 -4.85
N TYR A 31 -5.66 3.75 -6.18
CA TYR A 31 -6.86 3.66 -7.00
C TYR A 31 -6.61 2.90 -8.30
N ASN A 32 -7.63 2.20 -8.79
CA ASN A 32 -7.49 1.49 -10.06
C ASN A 32 -7.58 2.49 -11.22
N VAL A 33 -6.46 2.74 -11.90
CA VAL A 33 -6.42 3.50 -13.16
C VAL A 33 -6.28 2.56 -14.36
N ASN A 34 -6.91 2.93 -15.47
CA ASN A 34 -6.93 2.15 -16.71
C ASN A 34 -5.83 2.56 -17.71
N GLU A 35 -5.00 3.56 -17.40
CA GLU A 35 -3.93 4.02 -18.28
C GLU A 35 -2.64 3.21 -18.10
N LYS A 36 -1.92 3.03 -19.21
CA LYS A 36 -0.76 2.13 -19.35
C LYS A 36 0.45 2.53 -18.49
N ASP A 37 0.53 3.77 -18.01
CA ASP A 37 1.82 4.36 -17.65
C ASP A 37 1.95 4.88 -16.21
N ASN A 38 0.97 4.70 -15.31
CA ASN A 38 1.17 4.98 -13.88
C ASN A 38 0.40 3.99 -12.98
N ILE A 39 1.13 2.98 -12.53
CA ILE A 39 0.61 1.78 -11.86
C ILE A 39 0.42 2.07 -10.36
N LYS A 40 -0.74 2.59 -9.96
CA LYS A 40 -1.16 2.61 -8.54
C LYS A 40 -2.40 1.74 -8.29
N LYS A 41 -2.44 0.54 -8.89
CA LYS A 41 -3.56 -0.39 -8.71
C LYS A 41 -3.57 -0.95 -7.29
N VAL A 42 -4.77 -1.04 -6.73
CA VAL A 42 -5.01 -1.57 -5.38
C VAL A 42 -4.35 -2.93 -5.18
N PHE A 43 -4.43 -3.80 -6.19
CA PHE A 43 -3.83 -5.13 -6.12
C PHE A 43 -2.31 -5.12 -5.97
N TYR A 44 -1.59 -4.30 -6.73
CA TYR A 44 -0.13 -4.27 -6.65
C TYR A 44 0.34 -3.72 -5.32
N SER A 45 -0.26 -2.62 -4.84
CA SER A 45 0.03 -2.09 -3.51
C SER A 45 -0.24 -3.14 -2.42
N LEU A 46 -1.36 -3.86 -2.50
CA LEU A 46 -1.67 -4.93 -1.55
C LEU A 46 -0.63 -6.07 -1.62
N LYS A 47 -0.23 -6.49 -2.83
CA LYS A 47 0.80 -7.53 -3.02
C LYS A 47 2.13 -7.13 -2.38
N GLU A 48 2.64 -5.94 -2.68
CA GLU A 48 3.90 -5.44 -2.12
C GLU A 48 3.87 -5.38 -0.59
N ASN A 49 2.76 -4.89 0.00
CA ASN A 49 2.60 -4.83 1.45
C ASN A 49 2.58 -6.24 2.08
N LEU A 50 1.88 -7.19 1.45
CA LEU A 50 1.83 -8.58 1.94
C LEU A 50 3.18 -9.29 1.88
N LEU A 51 3.98 -9.03 0.83
CA LEU A 51 5.31 -9.62 0.66
C LEU A 51 6.36 -9.06 1.62
N THR A 52 6.11 -7.88 2.20
CA THR A 52 7.09 -7.16 3.03
C THR A 52 6.73 -7.12 4.52
N CYS A 53 5.47 -7.34 4.88
CA CYS A 53 5.05 -7.41 6.28
C CYS A 53 5.45 -8.74 6.94
N GLU A 54 5.72 -8.71 8.25
CA GLU A 54 5.95 -9.92 9.05
C GLU A 54 4.65 -10.70 9.31
N GLU A 55 3.57 -10.00 9.63
CA GLU A 55 2.24 -10.57 9.87
C GLU A 55 1.15 -9.64 9.31
N PHE A 56 0.00 -10.22 8.93
CA PHE A 56 -1.15 -9.47 8.43
C PHE A 56 -2.49 -10.00 8.96
N TYR A 57 -3.45 -9.08 9.12
CA TYR A 57 -4.83 -9.39 9.46
C TYR A 57 -5.76 -8.57 8.57
N PHE A 58 -6.74 -9.22 7.94
CA PHE A 58 -7.77 -8.54 7.18
C PHE A 58 -9.05 -8.40 7.99
N SER A 59 -9.51 -7.15 8.14
CA SER A 59 -10.84 -6.84 8.66
C SER A 59 -11.72 -6.34 7.49
N ILE A 60 -12.21 -7.28 6.67
CA ILE A 60 -13.01 -6.98 5.47
C ILE A 60 -14.44 -7.51 5.63
N ALA A 61 -15.41 -6.78 5.08
CA ALA A 61 -16.83 -7.15 5.16
C ALA A 61 -17.22 -8.24 4.15
N PHE A 62 -16.63 -8.24 2.95
CA PHE A 62 -16.97 -9.19 1.88
C PHE A 62 -15.77 -9.48 0.98
N ILE A 63 -15.72 -10.71 0.45
CA ILE A 63 -14.76 -11.14 -0.56
C ILE A 63 -15.44 -12.06 -1.58
N THR A 64 -15.15 -11.86 -2.87
CA THR A 64 -15.61 -12.75 -3.94
C THR A 64 -14.62 -13.91 -4.13
N ASP A 65 -15.09 -15.01 -4.73
CA ASP A 65 -14.22 -16.14 -5.08
C ASP A 65 -13.07 -15.73 -6.02
N SER A 66 -13.33 -14.82 -6.96
CA SER A 66 -12.30 -14.27 -7.85
C SER A 66 -11.26 -13.44 -7.10
N GLY A 67 -11.69 -12.61 -6.15
CA GLY A 67 -10.80 -11.83 -5.30
C GLY A 67 -9.95 -12.71 -4.37
N LEU A 68 -10.56 -13.74 -3.78
CA LEU A 68 -9.85 -14.71 -2.95
C LEU A 68 -8.85 -15.53 -3.77
N SER A 69 -9.20 -15.94 -4.98
CA SER A 69 -8.31 -16.70 -5.86
C SER A 69 -7.04 -15.91 -6.21
N LEU A 70 -7.17 -14.60 -6.41
CA LEU A 70 -6.04 -13.71 -6.65
C LEU A 70 -5.10 -13.64 -5.43
N LEU A 71 -5.66 -13.55 -4.21
CA LEU A 71 -4.87 -13.54 -2.98
C LEU A 71 -4.17 -14.88 -2.70
N LYS A 72 -4.81 -16.00 -3.04
CA LYS A 72 -4.21 -17.33 -2.89
C LYS A 72 -2.89 -17.48 -3.65
N GLU A 73 -2.75 -16.87 -4.82
CA GLU A 73 -1.48 -16.88 -5.55
C GLU A 73 -0.39 -16.12 -4.79
N ILE A 74 -0.71 -14.96 -4.20
CA ILE A 74 0.24 -14.21 -3.36
C ILE A 74 0.62 -15.03 -2.12
N PHE A 75 -0.34 -15.68 -1.45
CA PHE A 75 -0.07 -16.43 -0.23
C PHE A 75 0.85 -17.63 -0.45
N LYS A 76 0.93 -18.19 -1.66
CA LYS A 76 1.92 -19.21 -2.00
C LYS A 76 3.34 -18.65 -2.02
N GLU A 77 3.52 -17.38 -2.38
CA GLU A 77 4.82 -16.69 -2.37
C GLU A 77 5.28 -16.31 -0.95
N LEU A 78 4.38 -16.37 0.05
CA LEU A 78 4.71 -16.09 1.46
C LEU A 78 5.21 -17.31 2.25
N GLN A 79 5.22 -18.50 1.64
CA GLN A 79 5.70 -19.75 2.24
C GLN A 79 7.20 -19.93 2.01
#